data_AF-A0A315UMC7-F1
#
_entry.id   AF-A0A315UMC7-F1
#
_cell.length_a   1.000
_cell.length_b   1.000
_cell.length_c   1.000
_cell.angle_alpha   90.00
_cell.angle_beta   90.00
_cell.angle_gamma   90.00
#
_symmetry.space_group_name_H-M   'P 1'
#
loop_
_entity.id
_entity.type
_entity.pdbx_description
1 polymer ?
#
loop_
_entity_poly.entity_id
_entity_poly.type
_entity_poly.pdbx_seq_one_letter_code
_entity_poly.pdbx_strand_id
1 'polypeptide(L)'
;MDPQPNQVNSRGRNYPKQSAAEASVEEPQARQVDGQPPAVGRQPGADRQPQYSGAFTVIPPNQTIRNKIKETAQKGMDNLQRYREAHRPGPLHLAPERLGGGDVTIAEARQRQFTNQRNSSLQKKLKKEEMDKKKKQEEEEELQKMKATQREKAERLELKRRQEDERRQEQFHSDQTRKNDSFLQSLQRAAAPSASAAHTSSMNKVGDQETEKLTRSTEELQLEHRRVNQAFLDKLERNARGSEVEASSRTVREEEAPCLAPDDHRRPAAAGGVSLTHLEPSPERRCSDWTEETDLQADLDWNLMKLVKIFPGCSRDFVQDILTQCNGDYEQACALLCSTLA
;
A
#
# COMPACT_ATOMS: atom_id res chain seq x y z
N MET A 1 -12.04 -21.18 28.43
CA MET A 1 -11.74 -20.00 27.59
C MET A 1 -12.78 -19.99 26.50
N ASP A 2 -13.97 -19.51 26.86
CA ASP A 2 -15.14 -19.47 25.99
C ASP A 2 -15.21 -18.11 25.28
N PRO A 3 -15.52 -18.06 23.97
CA PRO A 3 -15.67 -16.81 23.26
C PRO A 3 -17.09 -16.24 23.44
N GLN A 4 -17.19 -15.02 23.98
CA GLN A 4 -18.44 -14.27 24.08
C GLN A 4 -18.89 -13.75 22.68
N PRO A 5 -20.18 -13.86 22.33
CA PRO A 5 -20.69 -13.37 21.05
C PRO A 5 -21.17 -11.91 21.08
N ASN A 6 -21.03 -11.30 19.90
CA ASN A 6 -21.54 -10.03 19.39
C ASN A 6 -22.83 -9.48 20.03
N GLN A 7 -22.77 -8.23 20.51
CA GLN A 7 -23.95 -7.40 20.73
C GLN A 7 -24.22 -6.51 19.50
N VAL A 8 -25.25 -6.87 18.74
CA VAL A 8 -25.83 -6.05 17.68
C VAL A 8 -26.84 -5.08 18.30
N ASN A 9 -26.57 -3.78 18.15
CA ASN A 9 -27.42 -2.69 18.62
C ASN A 9 -28.72 -2.59 17.79
N SER A 10 -29.83 -3.11 18.31
CA SER A 10 -31.18 -2.88 17.78
C SER A 10 -31.80 -1.62 18.42
N ARG A 11 -31.55 -0.44 17.86
CA ARG A 11 -32.26 0.79 18.24
C ARG A 11 -33.64 0.84 17.55
N GLY A 12 -34.63 0.26 18.22
CA GLY A 12 -36.05 0.47 17.91
C GLY A 12 -36.44 1.94 18.13
N ARG A 13 -36.99 2.58 17.09
CA ARG A 13 -37.60 3.90 17.17
C ARG A 13 -38.92 3.80 17.93
N ASN A 14 -38.92 4.21 19.20
CA ASN A 14 -40.14 4.46 19.95
C ASN A 14 -40.69 5.85 19.57
N TYR A 15 -41.85 5.88 18.92
CA TYR A 15 -42.69 7.07 18.81
C TYR A 15 -43.58 7.15 20.06
N PRO A 16 -43.67 8.30 20.77
CA PRO A 16 -44.61 8.45 21.86
C PRO A 16 -46.03 8.63 21.30
N LYS A 17 -46.89 7.65 21.61
CA LYS A 17 -48.35 7.69 21.46
C LYS A 17 -48.88 8.81 22.37
N GLN A 18 -49.43 9.87 21.81
CA GLN A 18 -50.18 10.85 22.60
C GLN A 18 -51.50 10.22 23.04
N SER A 19 -51.63 10.06 24.36
CA SER A 19 -52.87 9.71 25.04
C SER A 19 -53.87 10.84 24.84
N ALA A 20 -55.04 10.51 24.30
CA ALA A 20 -56.21 11.36 24.35
C ALA A 20 -56.55 11.61 25.83
N ALA A 21 -56.32 12.83 26.29
CA ALA A 21 -56.86 13.33 27.54
C ALA A 21 -58.15 14.08 27.21
N GLU A 22 -59.23 13.52 27.72
CA GLU A 22 -60.57 14.08 27.78
C GLU A 22 -60.50 15.51 28.36
N ALA A 23 -60.89 16.49 27.55
CA ALA A 23 -61.24 17.82 28.02
C ALA A 23 -62.69 18.06 27.61
N SER A 24 -63.53 18.06 28.64
CA SER A 24 -64.97 18.20 28.61
C SER A 24 -65.45 19.27 27.64
N VAL A 25 -66.20 18.83 26.64
CA VAL A 25 -67.12 19.67 25.88
C VAL A 25 -68.31 19.93 26.80
N GLU A 26 -68.37 21.11 27.42
CA GLU A 26 -69.65 21.60 27.92
C GLU A 26 -70.51 22.01 26.72
N GLU A 27 -71.37 21.07 26.34
CA GLU A 27 -72.52 21.24 25.48
C GLU A 27 -73.65 21.89 26.30
N PRO A 28 -74.19 23.06 25.93
CA PRO A 28 -75.45 23.53 26.51
C PRO A 28 -76.59 22.83 25.79
N GLN A 29 -77.20 21.90 26.52
CA GLN A 29 -78.45 21.23 26.16
C GLN A 29 -79.53 22.23 25.72
N ALA A 30 -80.23 21.84 24.67
CA ALA A 30 -81.48 22.45 24.25
C ALA A 30 -82.52 22.36 25.37
N ARG A 31 -82.92 23.51 25.92
CA ARG A 31 -84.24 23.71 26.51
C ARG A 31 -85.03 24.67 25.62
N GLN A 32 -85.95 24.09 24.85
CA GLN A 32 -87.13 24.81 24.39
C GLN A 32 -88.02 25.04 25.61
N VAL A 33 -88.30 26.32 25.90
CA VAL A 33 -89.57 26.76 26.47
C VAL A 33 -89.93 28.03 25.71
N ASP A 34 -91.14 28.00 25.16
CA ASP A 34 -91.79 29.04 24.38
C ASP A 34 -91.78 30.42 25.03
N GLY A 35 -91.66 31.45 24.19
CA GLY A 35 -92.02 32.81 24.58
C GLY A 35 -91.13 33.87 23.95
N GLN A 36 -91.67 34.51 22.92
CA GLN A 36 -91.23 35.78 22.34
C GLN A 36 -90.01 35.71 21.39
N PRO A 37 -90.15 36.14 20.12
CA PRO A 37 -89.00 36.44 19.31
C PRO A 37 -88.30 37.67 19.91
N PRO A 38 -87.00 37.63 20.29
CA PRO A 38 -86.26 38.86 20.27
C PRO A 38 -86.17 39.21 18.80
N ALA A 39 -87.01 40.15 18.39
CA ALA A 39 -86.82 40.89 17.17
C ALA A 39 -85.38 41.39 17.19
N VAL A 40 -84.49 40.63 16.54
CA VAL A 40 -83.19 41.14 16.10
C VAL A 40 -83.56 42.09 14.99
N GLY A 41 -84.02 43.27 15.39
CA GLY A 41 -83.88 44.48 14.62
C GLY A 41 -82.40 44.55 14.32
N ARG A 42 -82.01 44.03 13.15
CA ARG A 42 -80.91 44.59 12.42
C ARG A 42 -81.29 46.04 12.26
N GLN A 43 -80.88 46.89 13.18
CA GLN A 43 -80.92 48.32 12.97
C GLN A 43 -80.08 48.53 11.71
N PRO A 44 -80.64 48.96 10.58
CA PRO A 44 -79.81 49.64 9.61
C PRO A 44 -79.26 50.83 10.39
N GLY A 45 -77.95 50.85 10.65
CA GLY A 45 -77.31 52.10 11.02
C GLY A 45 -77.78 53.11 9.99
N ALA A 46 -78.44 54.17 10.46
CA ALA A 46 -78.88 55.27 9.62
C ALA A 46 -77.68 55.66 8.72
N ASP A 47 -77.94 55.81 7.42
CA ASP A 47 -76.98 56.20 6.38
C ASP A 47 -76.20 55.09 5.63
N ARG A 48 -76.79 53.90 5.46
CA ARG A 48 -76.22 52.84 4.60
C ARG A 48 -76.91 52.73 3.22
N GLN A 49 -77.16 53.86 2.58
CA GLN A 49 -77.67 53.92 1.21
C GLN A 49 -76.57 53.45 0.24
N PRO A 50 -76.82 52.44 -0.62
CA PRO A 50 -75.88 52.06 -1.67
C PRO A 50 -75.69 53.24 -2.64
N GLN A 51 -74.44 53.62 -2.90
CA GLN A 51 -74.13 54.68 -3.87
C GLN A 51 -73.91 54.03 -5.24
N TYR A 52 -74.78 54.34 -6.20
CA TYR A 52 -74.71 53.80 -7.55
C TYR A 52 -73.81 54.68 -8.43
N SER A 53 -72.70 54.12 -8.92
CA SER A 53 -71.77 54.77 -9.84
C SER A 53 -71.76 54.02 -11.18
N GLY A 54 -72.86 54.15 -11.92
CA GLY A 54 -73.03 53.62 -13.28
C GLY A 54 -72.96 52.10 -13.38
N ALA A 55 -71.74 51.55 -13.51
CA ALA A 55 -71.50 50.11 -13.72
C ALA A 55 -71.31 49.31 -12.42
N PHE A 56 -71.18 49.96 -11.26
CA PHE A 56 -71.01 49.29 -9.97
C PHE A 56 -71.75 50.00 -8.83
N THR A 57 -72.07 49.25 -7.78
CA THR A 57 -72.70 49.76 -6.56
C THR A 57 -71.67 49.77 -5.42
N VAL A 58 -71.42 50.94 -4.84
CA VAL A 58 -70.54 51.11 -3.68
C VAL A 58 -71.37 51.02 -2.41
N ILE A 59 -71.11 50.00 -1.59
CA ILE A 59 -71.76 49.83 -0.29
C ILE A 59 -70.78 50.29 0.80
N PRO A 60 -71.10 51.36 1.55
CA PRO A 60 -70.23 51.82 2.62
C PRO A 60 -70.02 50.75 3.70
N PRO A 61 -68.79 50.57 4.19
CA PRO A 61 -68.45 49.60 5.22
C PRO A 61 -69.21 49.86 6.53
N ASN A 62 -69.66 48.78 7.20
CA ASN A 62 -70.43 48.89 8.43
C ASN A 62 -69.50 49.39 9.53
N GLN A 63 -69.73 50.60 10.02
CA GLN A 63 -68.87 51.22 11.02
C GLN A 63 -68.87 50.44 12.33
N THR A 64 -70.00 49.86 12.75
CA THR A 64 -70.08 49.04 13.97
C THR A 64 -69.23 47.76 13.85
N ILE A 65 -69.36 47.01 12.75
CA ILE A 65 -68.55 45.81 12.52
C ILE A 65 -67.08 46.18 12.37
N ARG A 66 -66.78 47.26 11.63
CA ARG A 66 -65.41 47.75 11.45
C ARG A 66 -64.78 48.15 12.78
N ASN A 67 -65.50 48.87 13.63
CA ASN A 67 -65.01 49.29 14.94
C ASN A 67 -64.79 48.08 15.84
N LYS A 68 -65.70 47.09 15.83
CA LYS A 68 -65.51 45.82 16.54
C LYS A 68 -64.26 45.05 16.06
N ILE A 69 -64.02 44.99 14.76
CA ILE A 69 -62.82 44.36 14.19
C ILE A 69 -61.56 45.12 14.62
N LYS A 70 -61.57 46.46 14.56
CA LYS A 70 -60.44 47.29 15.02
C LYS A 70 -60.16 47.09 16.51
N GLU A 71 -61.19 47.08 17.34
CA GLU A 71 -61.06 46.86 18.78
C GLU A 71 -60.51 45.47 19.09
N THR A 72 -61.02 44.44 18.41
CA THR A 72 -60.54 43.06 18.58
C THR A 72 -59.08 42.93 18.13
N ALA A 73 -58.71 43.57 17.02
CA ALA A 73 -57.33 43.61 16.54
C ALA A 73 -56.40 44.32 17.53
N GLN A 74 -56.82 45.47 18.06
CA GLN A 74 -56.04 46.21 19.07
C GLN A 74 -55.86 45.38 20.34
N LYS A 75 -56.94 44.80 20.87
CA LYS A 75 -56.89 43.91 22.04
C LYS A 75 -55.98 42.70 21.80
N GLY A 76 -55.97 42.15 20.59
CA GLY A 76 -55.07 41.06 20.20
C GLY A 76 -53.59 41.47 20.22
N MET A 77 -53.27 42.66 19.70
CA MET A 77 -51.91 43.22 19.76
C MET A 77 -51.47 43.44 21.20
N ASP A 78 -52.31 44.04 22.03
CA ASP A 78 -52.01 44.32 23.43
C ASP A 78 -51.79 43.03 24.23
N ASN A 79 -52.61 42.00 24.00
CA ASN A 79 -52.44 40.68 24.62
C ASN A 79 -51.13 40.01 24.20
N LEU A 80 -50.75 40.09 22.92
CA LEU A 80 -49.48 39.54 22.44
C LEU A 80 -48.29 40.28 23.06
N GLN A 81 -48.38 41.59 23.19
CA GLN A 81 -47.35 42.40 23.83
C GLN A 81 -47.19 42.01 25.30
N ARG A 82 -48.29 41.92 26.05
CA ARG A 82 -48.26 41.46 27.45
C ARG A 82 -47.69 40.05 27.58
N TYR A 83 -48.04 39.14 26.68
CA TYR A 83 -47.47 37.80 26.66
C TYR A 83 -45.95 37.84 26.44
N ARG A 84 -45.49 38.62 25.46
CA ARG A 84 -44.06 38.81 25.17
C ARG A 84 -43.32 39.41 26.36
N GLU A 85 -43.92 40.37 27.06
CA GLU A 85 -43.32 41.01 28.24
C GLU A 85 -43.30 40.07 29.43
N ALA A 86 -44.39 39.35 29.70
CA ALA A 86 -44.47 38.36 30.78
C ALA A 86 -43.52 37.18 30.58
N HIS A 87 -43.27 36.79 29.34
CA HIS A 87 -42.36 35.69 28.97
C HIS A 87 -41.03 36.21 28.42
N ARG A 88 -40.73 37.49 28.63
CA ARG A 88 -39.44 38.05 28.22
C ARG A 88 -38.38 37.43 29.12
N PRO A 89 -37.43 36.64 28.59
CA PRO A 89 -36.31 36.19 29.40
C PRO A 89 -35.56 37.43 29.91
N GLY A 90 -35.25 37.46 31.20
CA GLY A 90 -34.52 38.55 31.82
C GLY A 90 -33.14 38.76 31.17
N PRO A 91 -32.52 39.95 31.34
CA PRO A 91 -31.16 40.18 30.88
C PRO A 91 -30.21 39.15 31.50
N LEU A 92 -29.71 38.24 30.68
CA LEU A 92 -28.73 37.24 31.11
C LEU A 92 -27.37 37.94 31.22
N HIS A 93 -26.93 38.23 32.44
CA HIS A 93 -25.59 38.75 32.74
C HIS A 93 -24.58 37.61 32.98
N LEU A 94 -24.67 36.53 32.20
CA LEU A 94 -23.65 35.48 32.19
C LEU A 94 -22.77 35.69 30.97
N ALA A 95 -21.46 35.66 31.16
CA ALA A 95 -20.54 35.53 30.04
C ALA A 95 -20.91 34.23 29.31
N PRO A 96 -21.21 34.24 28.00
CA PRO A 96 -21.58 33.02 27.29
C PRO A 96 -20.50 31.97 27.49
N GLU A 97 -20.87 30.83 28.08
CA GLU A 97 -20.00 29.68 28.17
C GLU A 97 -19.68 29.23 26.73
N ARG A 98 -18.39 29.23 26.37
CA ARG A 98 -17.95 28.86 25.01
C ARG A 98 -18.08 27.34 24.86
N LEU A 99 -19.30 26.90 24.55
CA LEU A 99 -19.59 25.50 24.24
C LEU A 99 -18.97 25.16 22.87
N GLY A 100 -17.90 24.37 22.92
CA GLY A 100 -17.20 23.81 21.75
C GLY A 100 -15.88 24.53 21.43
N GLY A 101 -14.76 23.88 21.79
CA GLY A 101 -13.42 24.29 21.36
C GLY A 101 -12.44 24.73 22.46
N GLY A 102 -12.69 24.50 23.75
CA GLY A 102 -11.71 24.75 24.83
C GLY A 102 -11.08 26.16 24.85
N ASP A 103 -9.91 26.28 25.50
CA ASP A 103 -9.11 27.53 25.60
C ASP A 103 -8.51 28.00 24.25
N VAL A 104 -8.66 27.19 23.21
CA VAL A 104 -8.01 27.41 21.92
C VAL A 104 -8.87 28.37 21.10
N THR A 105 -8.26 29.48 20.70
CA THR A 105 -8.94 30.44 19.82
C THR A 105 -9.20 29.78 18.47
N ILE A 106 -10.33 30.09 17.81
CA ILE A 106 -10.71 29.54 16.50
C ILE A 106 -9.57 29.67 15.46
N ALA A 107 -8.81 30.78 15.52
CA ALA A 107 -7.64 31.01 14.70
C ALA A 107 -6.51 29.99 14.94
N GLU A 108 -6.23 29.68 16.20
CA GLU A 108 -5.24 28.69 16.59
C GLU A 108 -5.68 27.27 16.21
N ALA A 109 -6.97 26.94 16.38
CA ALA A 109 -7.52 25.66 15.93
C ALA A 109 -7.36 25.47 14.41
N ARG A 110 -7.63 26.52 13.62
CA ARG A 110 -7.40 26.51 12.16
C ARG A 110 -5.93 26.36 11.84
N GLN A 111 -5.05 27.11 12.50
CA GLN A 111 -3.61 27.01 12.30
C GLN A 111 -3.11 25.58 12.59
N ARG A 112 -3.52 24.98 13.70
CA ARG A 112 -3.21 23.59 14.06
C ARG A 112 -3.71 22.61 13.00
N GLN A 113 -4.92 22.81 12.47
CA GLN A 113 -5.45 22.00 11.39
C GLN A 113 -4.59 22.10 10.12
N PHE A 114 -4.18 23.31 9.73
CA PHE A 114 -3.29 23.53 8.60
C PHE A 114 -1.92 22.89 8.81
N THR A 115 -1.29 23.06 9.98
CA THR A 115 0.00 22.44 10.29
C THR A 115 -0.09 20.93 10.32
N ASN A 116 -1.16 20.37 10.90
CA ASN A 116 -1.35 18.92 10.97
C ASN A 116 -1.58 18.33 9.58
N GLN A 117 -2.38 18.97 8.74
CA GLN A 117 -2.57 18.53 7.35
C GLN A 117 -1.24 18.56 6.57
N ARG A 118 -0.47 19.65 6.71
CA ARG A 118 0.83 19.80 6.05
C ARG A 118 1.85 18.75 6.53
N ASN A 119 1.86 18.44 7.82
CA ASN A 119 2.85 17.55 8.44
C ASN A 119 2.44 16.06 8.37
N SER A 120 1.17 15.74 8.13
CA SER A 120 0.65 14.36 8.11
C SER A 120 1.36 13.47 7.09
N SER A 121 1.61 13.98 5.88
CA SER A 121 2.32 13.23 4.84
C SER A 121 3.77 12.92 5.24
N LEU A 122 4.46 13.90 5.83
CA LEU A 122 5.83 13.74 6.34
C LEU A 122 5.91 12.71 7.45
N GLN A 123 5.01 12.80 8.44
CA GLN A 123 4.95 11.83 9.54
C GLN A 123 4.66 10.41 9.06
N LYS A 124 3.78 10.25 8.07
CA LYS A 124 3.52 8.92 7.46
C LYS A 124 4.76 8.36 6.77
N LYS A 125 5.51 9.20 6.06
CA LYS A 125 6.77 8.79 5.41
C LYS A 125 7.82 8.36 6.44
N LEU A 126 8.01 9.13 7.50
CA LEU A 126 8.95 8.79 8.57
C LEU A 126 8.58 7.45 9.24
N LYS A 127 7.30 7.26 9.60
CA LYS A 127 6.84 6.00 10.17
C LYS A 127 7.05 4.81 9.23
N LYS A 128 6.82 5.00 7.92
CA LYS A 128 7.08 3.95 6.93
C LYS A 128 8.57 3.62 6.86
N GLU A 129 9.43 4.63 6.78
CA GLU A 129 10.87 4.43 6.73
C GLU A 129 11.42 3.76 7.99
N GLU A 130 10.90 4.09 9.18
CA GLU A 130 11.25 3.43 10.43
C GLU A 130 10.86 1.94 10.42
N MET A 131 9.66 1.62 9.94
CA MET A 131 9.21 0.23 9.79
C MET A 131 10.06 -0.54 8.78
N ASP A 132 10.35 0.07 7.63
CA ASP A 132 11.18 -0.53 6.58
C ASP A 132 12.63 -0.74 7.06
N LYS A 133 13.20 0.21 7.81
CA LYS A 133 14.52 0.07 8.44
C LYS A 133 14.55 -1.08 9.43
N LYS A 134 13.54 -1.17 10.30
CA LYS A 134 13.44 -2.25 11.28
C LYS A 134 13.35 -3.62 10.59
N LYS A 135 12.51 -3.73 9.55
CA LYS A 135 12.39 -4.97 8.76
C LYS A 135 13.73 -5.38 8.13
N LYS A 136 14.44 -4.43 7.53
CA LYS A 136 15.78 -4.70 6.95
C LYS A 136 16.80 -5.15 8.01
N GLN A 137 16.77 -4.57 9.20
CA GLN A 137 17.64 -4.98 10.30
C GLN A 137 17.36 -6.42 10.74
N GLU A 138 16.08 -6.78 10.90
CA GLU A 138 15.69 -8.15 11.26
C GLU A 138 16.13 -9.17 10.19
N GLU A 139 15.93 -8.86 8.90
CA GLU A 139 16.39 -9.68 7.78
C GLU A 139 17.92 -9.82 7.75
N GLU A 140 18.66 -8.74 8.02
CA GLU A 140 20.12 -8.77 8.07
C GLU A 140 20.63 -9.61 9.24
N GLU A 141 20.03 -9.49 10.42
CA GLU A 141 20.38 -10.31 11.58
C GLU A 141 20.12 -11.81 11.33
N GLU A 142 19.00 -12.15 10.68
CA GLU A 142 18.70 -13.52 10.29
C GLU A 142 19.73 -14.04 9.28
N LEU A 143 20.06 -13.24 8.27
CA LEU A 143 21.07 -13.60 7.29
C LEU A 143 22.46 -13.80 7.93
N GLN A 144 22.82 -12.96 8.90
CA GLN A 144 24.06 -13.12 9.66
C GLN A 144 24.07 -14.40 10.48
N LYS A 145 22.96 -14.76 11.14
CA LYS A 145 22.81 -16.05 11.85
C LYS A 145 22.95 -17.23 10.89
N MET A 146 22.29 -17.18 9.73
CA MET A 146 22.40 -18.23 8.72
C MET A 146 23.85 -18.37 8.20
N LYS A 147 24.55 -17.27 7.95
CA LYS A 147 25.97 -17.29 7.58
C LYS A 147 26.85 -17.87 8.69
N ALA A 148 26.61 -17.49 9.95
CA ALA A 148 27.37 -18.00 11.09
C ALA A 148 27.20 -19.52 11.26
N THR A 149 25.97 -20.02 11.17
CA THR A 149 25.70 -21.47 11.24
C THR A 149 26.34 -22.22 10.07
N GLN A 150 26.40 -21.63 8.87
CA GLN A 150 27.08 -22.23 7.73
C GLN A 150 28.60 -22.29 7.95
N ARG A 151 29.19 -21.22 8.49
CA ARG A 151 30.62 -21.18 8.84
C ARG A 151 30.97 -22.22 9.90
N GLU A 152 30.17 -22.32 10.96
CA GLU A 152 30.36 -23.33 12.01
C GLU A 152 30.28 -24.76 11.45
N LYS A 153 29.31 -25.02 10.55
CA LYS A 153 29.21 -26.32 9.86
C LYS A 153 30.44 -26.60 9.01
N ALA A 154 30.95 -25.61 8.29
CA ALA A 154 32.15 -25.74 7.47
C ALA A 154 33.40 -26.02 8.32
N GLU A 155 33.59 -25.26 9.41
CA GLU A 155 34.68 -25.47 10.36
C GLU A 155 34.62 -26.86 11.00
N ARG A 156 33.43 -27.29 11.42
CA ARG A 156 33.21 -28.63 11.99
C ARG A 156 33.56 -29.73 10.99
N LEU A 157 33.23 -29.55 9.72
CA LEU A 157 33.55 -30.50 8.66
C LEU A 157 35.04 -30.52 8.36
N GLU A 158 35.68 -29.35 8.33
CA GLU A 158 37.13 -29.22 8.14
C GLU A 158 37.90 -29.89 9.28
N LEU A 159 37.47 -29.71 10.54
CA LEU A 159 38.10 -30.35 11.69
C LEU A 159 38.02 -31.88 11.60
N LYS A 160 36.87 -32.43 11.20
CA LYS A 160 36.72 -33.87 10.96
C LYS A 160 37.64 -34.37 9.85
N ARG A 161 37.74 -33.61 8.75
CA ARG A 161 38.64 -33.94 7.64
C ARG A 161 40.10 -33.97 8.10
N ARG A 162 40.53 -32.96 8.88
CA ARG A 162 41.89 -32.89 9.43
C ARG A 162 42.20 -34.10 10.31
N GLN A 163 41.28 -34.48 11.20
CA GLN A 163 41.46 -35.68 12.04
C GLN A 163 41.57 -36.97 11.21
N GLU A 164 40.78 -37.12 10.15
CA GLU A 164 40.89 -38.28 9.27
C GLU A 164 42.20 -38.29 8.47
N ASP A 165 42.65 -37.12 7.99
CA ASP A 165 43.92 -36.96 7.30
C ASP A 165 45.09 -37.29 8.23
N GLU A 166 45.07 -36.83 9.49
CA GLU A 166 46.05 -37.19 10.54
C GLU A 166 46.06 -38.70 10.78
N ARG A 167 44.88 -39.33 10.96
CA ARG A 167 44.76 -40.77 11.16
C ARG A 167 45.32 -41.56 9.96
N ARG A 168 45.11 -41.08 8.73
CA ARG A 168 45.69 -41.67 7.51
C ARG A 168 47.21 -41.51 7.47
N GLN A 169 47.72 -40.35 7.85
CA GLN A 169 49.16 -40.11 7.95
C GLN A 169 49.83 -41.00 8.99
N GLU A 170 49.23 -41.16 10.17
CA GLU A 170 49.73 -42.06 11.22
C GLU A 170 49.77 -43.53 10.76
N GLN A 171 48.74 -43.99 10.05
CA GLN A 171 48.71 -45.33 9.46
C GLN A 171 49.82 -45.49 8.42
N PHE A 172 49.96 -44.52 7.51
CA PHE A 172 51.02 -44.54 6.50
C PHE A 172 52.41 -44.54 7.13
N HIS A 173 52.65 -43.71 8.15
CA HIS A 173 53.90 -43.65 8.89
C HIS A 173 54.19 -44.97 9.63
N SER A 174 53.16 -45.60 10.22
CA SER A 174 53.27 -46.91 10.87
C SER A 174 53.61 -48.02 9.87
N ASP A 175 53.02 -48.00 8.69
CA ASP A 175 53.33 -48.97 7.64
C ASP A 175 54.73 -48.73 7.04
N GLN A 176 55.13 -47.47 6.87
CA GLN A 176 56.46 -47.10 6.40
C GLN A 176 57.54 -47.56 7.37
N THR A 177 57.36 -47.33 8.67
CA THR A 177 58.30 -47.80 9.71
C THR A 177 58.39 -49.33 9.71
N ARG A 178 57.27 -50.05 9.67
CA ARG A 178 57.26 -51.53 9.55
C ARG A 178 57.99 -52.03 8.30
N LYS A 179 57.80 -51.38 7.15
CA LYS A 179 58.49 -51.74 5.90
C LYS A 179 59.98 -51.48 5.99
N ASN A 180 60.38 -50.33 6.54
CA ASN A 180 61.79 -50.01 6.75
C ASN A 180 62.46 -51.00 7.71
N ASP A 181 61.80 -51.34 8.82
CA ASP A 181 62.32 -52.30 9.79
C ASP A 181 62.45 -53.70 9.17
N SER A 182 61.46 -54.15 8.39
CA SER A 182 61.55 -55.45 7.71
C SER A 182 62.66 -55.48 6.65
N PHE A 183 62.89 -54.37 5.94
CA PHE A 183 64.00 -54.21 5.02
C PHE A 183 65.36 -54.24 5.76
N LEU A 184 65.51 -53.51 6.87
CA LEU A 184 66.72 -53.53 7.69
C LEU A 184 67.01 -54.92 8.27
N GLN A 185 65.98 -55.62 8.76
CA GLN A 185 66.11 -57.01 9.21
C GLN A 185 66.52 -57.96 8.08
N SER A 186 66.00 -57.75 6.86
CA SER A 186 66.41 -58.52 5.67
C SER A 186 67.89 -58.29 5.34
N LEU A 187 68.35 -57.04 5.35
CA LEU A 187 69.76 -56.70 5.18
C LEU A 187 70.64 -57.31 6.27
N GLN A 188 70.20 -57.26 7.54
CA GLN A 188 70.95 -57.85 8.64
C GLN A 188 71.03 -59.38 8.52
N ARG A 189 69.96 -60.02 8.03
CA ARG A 189 69.93 -61.47 7.76
C ARG A 189 70.82 -61.83 6.57
N ALA A 190 70.88 -60.98 5.55
CA ALA A 190 71.81 -61.11 4.42
C ALA A 190 73.27 -60.85 4.80
N ALA A 191 73.51 -60.00 5.81
CA ALA A 191 74.83 -59.69 6.35
C ALA A 191 75.28 -60.67 7.47
N ALA A 192 74.39 -61.54 7.95
CA ALA A 192 74.77 -62.64 8.84
C ALA A 192 75.69 -63.60 8.07
N PRO A 193 76.81 -64.05 8.65
CA PRO A 193 77.88 -64.69 7.88
C PRO A 193 77.46 -66.09 7.40
N SER A 194 76.94 -66.16 6.18
CA SER A 194 77.15 -67.29 5.29
C SER A 194 78.27 -66.88 4.33
N ALA A 195 79.40 -67.57 4.44
CA ALA A 195 80.57 -67.32 3.61
C ALA A 195 80.24 -67.49 2.12
N SER A 196 80.00 -66.40 1.39
CA SER A 196 80.56 -66.11 0.07
C SER A 196 79.95 -64.86 -0.55
N ALA A 197 80.74 -64.22 -1.41
CA ALA A 197 80.39 -63.18 -2.39
C ALA A 197 80.19 -61.74 -1.86
N ALA A 198 81.32 -61.02 -1.84
CA ALA A 198 81.36 -59.57 -1.93
C ALA A 198 80.85 -59.11 -3.30
N HIS A 199 79.87 -58.19 -3.36
CA HIS A 199 79.72 -57.23 -4.47
C HIS A 199 79.03 -55.92 -4.01
N THR A 200 79.77 -54.83 -4.22
CA THR A 200 79.39 -53.43 -4.49
C THR A 200 77.90 -53.02 -4.45
N SER A 201 77.58 -51.86 -3.86
CA SER A 201 77.41 -50.61 -4.64
C SER A 201 76.76 -49.46 -3.84
N SER A 202 77.29 -48.28 -4.12
CA SER A 202 76.88 -46.94 -3.71
C SER A 202 75.42 -46.62 -4.09
N MET A 203 74.54 -46.43 -3.10
CA MET A 203 73.18 -45.90 -3.29
C MET A 203 72.75 -45.05 -2.08
N ASN A 204 73.45 -43.94 -1.83
CA ASN A 204 72.99 -42.88 -0.91
C ASN A 204 72.85 -41.57 -1.71
N LYS A 205 71.77 -41.43 -2.50
CA LYS A 205 71.43 -40.15 -3.16
C LYS A 205 69.98 -40.00 -3.67
N VAL A 206 69.06 -40.86 -3.21
CA VAL A 206 67.66 -40.90 -3.69
C VAL A 206 66.69 -40.21 -2.72
N GLY A 207 66.96 -40.26 -1.40
CA GLY A 207 66.07 -39.65 -0.39
C GLY A 207 65.93 -38.13 -0.51
N ASP A 208 67.04 -37.41 -0.71
CA ASP A 208 67.03 -35.94 -0.80
C ASP A 208 66.34 -35.44 -2.09
N GLN A 209 66.36 -36.24 -3.16
CA GLN A 209 65.74 -35.86 -4.44
C GLN A 209 64.22 -35.95 -4.41
N GLU A 210 63.64 -36.91 -3.69
CA GLU A 210 62.18 -37.04 -3.61
C GLU A 210 61.57 -35.96 -2.73
N THR A 211 62.23 -35.61 -1.62
CA THR A 211 61.82 -34.50 -0.76
C THR A 211 61.98 -33.15 -1.48
N GLU A 212 63.08 -32.93 -2.20
CA GLU A 212 63.26 -31.71 -3.00
C GLU A 212 62.30 -31.62 -4.19
N LYS A 213 61.93 -32.73 -4.82
CA LYS A 213 60.95 -32.73 -5.93
C LYS A 213 59.55 -32.42 -5.41
N LEU A 214 59.18 -32.95 -4.25
CA LEU A 214 57.88 -32.66 -3.64
C LEU A 214 57.80 -31.18 -3.20
N THR A 215 58.84 -30.65 -2.56
CA THR A 215 58.86 -29.22 -2.17
C THR A 215 58.84 -28.31 -3.39
N ARG A 216 59.66 -28.57 -4.42
CA ARG A 216 59.62 -27.83 -5.69
C ARG A 216 58.24 -27.88 -6.34
N SER A 217 57.58 -29.05 -6.32
CA SER A 217 56.21 -29.21 -6.87
C SER A 217 55.17 -28.42 -6.08
N THR A 218 55.27 -28.37 -4.75
CA THR A 218 54.37 -27.54 -3.93
C THR A 218 54.60 -26.03 -4.11
N GLU A 219 55.85 -25.62 -4.27
CA GLU A 219 56.22 -24.22 -4.56
C GLU A 219 55.71 -23.81 -5.95
N GLU A 220 55.79 -24.70 -6.94
CA GLU A 220 55.27 -24.47 -8.29
C GLU A 220 53.74 -24.29 -8.28
N LEU A 221 53.00 -25.13 -7.54
CA LEU A 221 51.56 -24.99 -7.37
C LEU A 221 51.19 -23.65 -6.70
N GLN A 222 51.98 -23.21 -5.70
CA GLN A 222 51.77 -21.91 -5.06
C GLN A 222 52.04 -20.74 -6.00
N LEU A 223 53.08 -20.83 -6.83
CA LEU A 223 53.39 -19.83 -7.86
C LEU A 223 52.30 -19.81 -8.95
N GLU A 224 51.74 -20.95 -9.32
CA GLU A 224 50.61 -21.04 -10.23
C GLU A 224 49.36 -20.40 -9.63
N HIS A 225 49.00 -20.73 -8.39
CA HIS A 225 47.91 -20.08 -7.66
C HIS A 225 48.09 -18.55 -7.61
N ARG A 226 49.31 -18.08 -7.33
CA ARG A 226 49.64 -16.65 -7.34
C ARG A 226 49.45 -16.05 -8.73
N ARG A 227 49.91 -16.73 -9.78
CA ARG A 227 49.77 -16.28 -11.17
C ARG A 227 48.30 -16.22 -11.60
N VAL A 228 47.49 -17.21 -11.26
CA VAL A 228 46.06 -17.26 -11.57
C VAL A 228 45.33 -16.14 -10.84
N ASN A 229 45.64 -15.91 -9.56
CA ASN A 229 45.08 -14.82 -8.79
C ASN A 229 45.48 -13.45 -9.37
N GLN A 230 46.73 -13.28 -9.77
CA GLN A 230 47.21 -12.06 -10.44
C GLN A 230 46.46 -11.82 -11.75
N ALA A 231 46.33 -12.86 -12.60
CA ALA A 231 45.60 -12.77 -13.86
C ALA A 231 44.10 -12.49 -13.66
N PHE A 232 43.51 -12.99 -12.57
CA PHE A 232 42.13 -12.67 -12.21
C PHE A 232 41.97 -11.20 -11.79
N LEU A 233 42.89 -10.67 -10.98
CA LEU A 233 42.92 -9.25 -10.61
C LEU A 233 43.13 -8.34 -11.82
N ASP A 234 44.06 -8.67 -12.72
CA ASP A 234 44.29 -7.92 -13.96
C ASP A 234 43.03 -7.89 -14.85
N LYS A 235 42.28 -9.00 -14.94
CA LYS A 235 41.00 -9.05 -15.65
C LYS A 235 39.94 -8.17 -14.99
N LEU A 236 39.89 -8.14 -13.67
CA LEU A 236 39.00 -7.25 -12.90
C LEU A 236 39.35 -5.77 -13.14
N GLU A 237 40.64 -5.42 -13.09
CA GLU A 237 41.11 -4.06 -13.36
C GLU A 237 40.86 -3.64 -14.81
N ARG A 238 41.04 -4.56 -15.77
CA ARG A 238 40.73 -4.30 -17.18
C ARG A 238 39.23 -4.12 -17.41
N ASN A 239 38.38 -4.88 -16.72
CA ASN A 239 36.93 -4.70 -16.79
C ASN A 239 36.48 -3.39 -16.10
N ALA A 240 37.17 -2.98 -15.03
CA ALA A 240 36.93 -1.69 -14.37
C ALA A 240 37.36 -0.49 -15.24
N ARG A 241 38.51 -0.57 -15.92
CA ARG A 241 39.02 0.50 -16.82
C ARG A 241 38.36 0.50 -18.21
N GLY A 242 37.90 -0.66 -18.69
CA GLY A 242 37.15 -0.77 -19.95
C GLY A 242 35.79 -0.07 -19.94
N SER A 243 35.23 0.17 -18.74
CA SER A 243 34.02 0.98 -18.56
C SER A 243 34.25 2.48 -18.75
N GLU A 244 35.49 2.99 -18.65
CA GLU A 244 35.79 4.43 -18.81
C GLU A 244 36.17 4.80 -20.25
N VAL A 245 36.75 3.89 -21.04
CA VAL A 245 37.20 4.20 -22.41
C VAL A 245 36.05 4.25 -23.42
N GLU A 246 34.98 3.46 -23.22
CA GLU A 246 33.74 3.56 -24.02
C GLU A 246 32.90 4.81 -23.69
N ALA A 247 33.14 5.44 -22.53
CA ALA A 247 32.46 6.69 -22.14
C ALA A 247 33.14 7.95 -22.71
N SER A 248 34.42 7.86 -23.10
CA SER A 248 35.21 9.03 -23.52
C SER A 248 35.37 9.19 -25.04
N SER A 249 34.91 8.23 -25.84
CA SER A 249 34.90 8.30 -27.32
C SER A 249 33.59 8.87 -27.89
N ARG A 250 32.61 9.22 -27.05
CA ARG A 250 31.29 9.76 -27.47
C ARG A 250 31.10 11.24 -27.15
N THR A 251 32.18 12.00 -26.96
CA THR A 251 32.11 13.43 -26.59
C THR A 251 33.07 14.31 -27.40
N VAL A 252 33.06 14.22 -28.73
CA VAL A 252 33.40 15.37 -29.59
C VAL A 252 32.73 15.19 -30.96
N ARG A 253 31.54 15.79 -31.14
CA ARG A 253 31.20 16.53 -32.36
C ARG A 253 29.96 17.40 -32.10
N GLU A 254 30.22 18.61 -31.62
CA GLU A 254 29.33 19.73 -31.82
C GLU A 254 29.36 20.09 -33.31
N GLU A 255 28.19 20.27 -33.92
CA GLU A 255 27.88 21.48 -34.69
C GLU A 255 26.36 21.57 -34.99
N GLU A 256 25.83 22.71 -34.54
CA GLU A 256 24.61 23.43 -34.94
C GLU A 256 23.20 22.86 -34.72
N ALA A 257 22.44 23.59 -33.89
CA ALA A 257 20.98 23.66 -33.89
C ALA A 257 20.54 24.83 -34.81
N PRO A 258 19.29 24.88 -35.31
CA PRO A 258 18.20 25.32 -34.43
C PRO A 258 16.84 24.61 -34.64
N CYS A 259 16.07 24.59 -33.55
CA CYS A 259 14.68 24.14 -33.47
C CYS A 259 13.70 25.06 -34.24
N LEU A 260 12.53 24.53 -34.63
CA LEU A 260 11.17 24.94 -34.18
C LEU A 260 10.07 24.14 -34.96
N ALA A 261 8.98 23.81 -34.26
CA ALA A 261 7.78 23.01 -34.64
C ALA A 261 6.77 23.81 -35.52
N PRO A 262 5.48 23.42 -35.79
CA PRO A 262 4.69 22.21 -35.48
C PRO A 262 3.72 21.70 -36.63
N ASP A 263 2.98 20.62 -36.33
CA ASP A 263 1.74 20.08 -36.95
C ASP A 263 1.72 19.60 -38.42
N ASP A 264 1.26 18.36 -38.69
CA ASP A 264 -0.13 18.06 -39.14
C ASP A 264 -0.31 16.59 -39.61
N HIS A 265 -1.56 16.14 -39.62
CA HIS A 265 -2.08 14.77 -39.73
C HIS A 265 -1.69 13.90 -40.95
N ARG A 266 -1.42 12.58 -40.73
CA ARG A 266 -1.93 11.44 -41.57
C ARG A 266 -1.48 10.05 -41.06
N ARG A 267 -2.43 9.13 -40.91
CA ARG A 267 -2.29 7.66 -41.09
C ARG A 267 -2.74 7.30 -42.52
N PRO A 268 -2.63 6.06 -43.04
CA PRO A 268 -1.91 4.84 -42.60
C PRO A 268 -1.09 4.16 -43.74
N ALA A 269 -0.40 3.04 -43.44
CA ALA A 269 -0.43 1.76 -44.21
C ALA A 269 0.92 0.98 -44.30
N ALA A 270 0.78 -0.32 -44.01
CA ALA A 270 1.31 -1.49 -44.73
C ALA A 270 2.82 -1.84 -44.73
N ALA A 271 3.04 -3.06 -44.21
CA ALA A 271 3.82 -4.17 -44.79
C ALA A 271 5.35 -4.19 -44.68
N GLY A 272 5.85 -5.29 -44.09
CA GLY A 272 7.15 -5.86 -44.43
C GLY A 272 7.84 -6.60 -43.28
N GLY A 273 7.88 -7.94 -43.33
CA GLY A 273 8.87 -8.73 -42.58
C GLY A 273 8.41 -10.10 -42.08
N VAL A 274 8.09 -11.04 -42.98
CA VAL A 274 8.78 -12.33 -43.22
C VAL A 274 8.81 -13.36 -42.07
N SER A 275 8.15 -14.50 -42.33
CA SER A 275 8.25 -15.75 -41.58
C SER A 275 9.33 -16.66 -42.17
N LEU A 276 10.09 -17.38 -41.32
CA LEU A 276 10.64 -18.71 -41.66
C LEU A 276 10.94 -19.52 -40.38
N THR A 277 10.01 -20.45 -40.08
CA THR A 277 10.14 -21.86 -39.64
C THR A 277 11.54 -22.38 -39.23
N HIS A 278 11.77 -23.34 -38.34
CA HIS A 278 10.98 -24.32 -37.55
C HIS A 278 12.04 -25.38 -37.13
N LEU A 279 12.07 -25.83 -35.86
CA LEU A 279 12.44 -27.19 -35.45
C LEU A 279 12.21 -27.37 -33.93
N GLU A 280 11.04 -27.93 -33.63
CA GLU A 280 10.68 -28.71 -32.42
C GLU A 280 11.30 -30.14 -32.51
N PRO A 281 11.08 -31.15 -31.61
CA PRO A 281 10.39 -31.22 -30.31
C PRO A 281 11.09 -31.97 -29.13
N SER A 282 10.52 -31.74 -27.91
CA SER A 282 10.19 -32.73 -26.83
C SER A 282 11.25 -33.34 -25.89
N PRO A 283 10.86 -33.98 -24.74
CA PRO A 283 9.63 -33.85 -23.91
C PRO A 283 9.87 -33.84 -22.36
N GLU A 284 8.80 -33.52 -21.61
CA GLU A 284 8.48 -33.96 -20.21
C GLU A 284 9.36 -33.46 -19.03
N ARG A 285 8.89 -32.54 -18.16
CA ARG A 285 7.82 -32.58 -17.13
C ARG A 285 8.40 -32.63 -15.69
N ARG A 286 7.82 -31.75 -14.84
CA ARG A 286 7.95 -31.55 -13.37
C ARG A 286 9.15 -30.67 -12.94
N CYS A 287 8.97 -29.45 -12.43
CA CYS A 287 7.93 -28.96 -11.53
C CYS A 287 7.43 -27.55 -11.92
N SER A 288 6.15 -27.45 -12.23
CA SER A 288 5.36 -26.25 -11.94
C SER A 288 5.00 -26.30 -10.46
N ASP A 289 5.09 -25.18 -9.74
CA ASP A 289 3.93 -24.50 -9.16
C ASP A 289 4.43 -23.29 -8.33
N TRP A 290 3.72 -22.17 -8.41
CA TRP A 290 3.91 -20.92 -7.64
C TRP A 290 5.04 -19.97 -8.07
N THR A 291 4.81 -19.17 -9.12
CA THR A 291 5.18 -17.71 -9.19
C THR A 291 4.83 -17.06 -10.54
N GLU A 292 3.66 -17.35 -11.13
CA GLU A 292 3.24 -16.70 -12.39
C GLU A 292 1.93 -15.90 -12.26
N GLU A 293 1.10 -16.19 -11.25
CA GLU A 293 -0.19 -15.49 -11.07
C GLU A 293 -0.05 -14.10 -10.41
N THR A 294 1.03 -13.84 -9.70
CA THR A 294 1.20 -12.57 -8.96
C THR A 294 1.54 -11.40 -9.89
N ASP A 295 2.17 -11.69 -11.03
CA ASP A 295 2.59 -10.68 -12.00
C ASP A 295 1.39 -10.24 -12.88
N LEU A 296 0.58 -11.21 -13.33
CA LEU A 296 -0.64 -10.94 -14.10
C LEU A 296 -1.71 -10.20 -13.29
N GLN A 297 -1.84 -10.49 -12.00
CA GLN A 297 -2.79 -9.78 -11.13
C GLN A 297 -2.36 -8.33 -10.86
N ALA A 298 -1.04 -8.09 -10.72
CA ALA A 298 -0.50 -6.74 -10.57
C ALA A 298 -0.71 -5.91 -11.85
N ASP A 299 -0.54 -6.54 -13.01
CA ASP A 299 -0.81 -5.93 -14.32
C ASP A 299 -2.29 -5.61 -14.52
N LEU A 300 -3.19 -6.50 -14.09
CA LEU A 300 -4.64 -6.27 -14.13
C LEU A 300 -5.04 -5.07 -13.27
N ASP A 301 -4.55 -5.02 -12.03
CA ASP A 301 -4.85 -3.93 -11.10
C ASP A 301 -4.26 -2.59 -11.57
N TRP A 302 -3.07 -2.62 -12.18
CA TRP A 302 -2.43 -1.45 -12.78
C TRP A 302 -3.22 -0.92 -13.98
N ASN A 303 -3.65 -1.81 -14.87
CA ASN A 303 -4.45 -1.47 -16.05
C ASN A 303 -5.83 -0.92 -15.65
N LEU A 304 -6.47 -1.51 -14.64
CA LEU A 304 -7.73 -1.02 -14.06
C LEU A 304 -7.58 0.40 -13.50
N MET A 305 -6.53 0.65 -12.72
CA MET A 305 -6.23 1.97 -12.17
C MET A 305 -6.00 3.02 -13.26
N LYS A 306 -5.32 2.64 -14.35
CA LYS A 306 -5.03 3.50 -15.48
C LYS A 306 -6.31 3.87 -16.25
N LEU A 307 -7.18 2.90 -16.48
CA LEU A 307 -8.48 3.11 -17.14
C LEU A 307 -9.44 3.97 -16.32
N VAL A 308 -9.60 3.71 -15.02
CA VAL A 308 -10.45 4.52 -14.12
C VAL A 308 -9.99 5.99 -14.07
N LYS A 309 -8.69 6.24 -14.20
CA LYS A 309 -8.12 7.59 -14.27
C LYS A 309 -8.45 8.31 -15.59
N ILE A 310 -8.49 7.57 -16.70
CA ILE A 310 -8.80 8.11 -18.04
C ILE A 310 -10.31 8.33 -18.20
N PHE A 311 -11.13 7.47 -17.59
CA PHE A 311 -12.59 7.54 -17.62
C PHE A 311 -13.19 7.77 -16.23
N PRO A 312 -13.01 8.96 -15.63
CA PRO A 312 -13.51 9.25 -14.28
C PRO A 312 -15.05 9.25 -14.17
N GLY A 313 -15.76 9.26 -15.31
CA GLY A 313 -17.23 9.14 -15.37
C GLY A 313 -17.74 7.69 -15.38
N CYS A 314 -16.86 6.70 -15.50
CA CYS A 314 -17.24 5.29 -15.51
C CYS A 314 -17.10 4.68 -14.12
N SER A 315 -18.06 3.84 -13.73
CA SER A 315 -17.97 3.08 -12.47
C SER A 315 -16.74 2.16 -12.52
N ARG A 316 -16.00 2.09 -11.42
CA ARG A 316 -14.83 1.21 -11.28
C ARG A 316 -15.17 -0.25 -11.60
N ASP A 317 -16.34 -0.71 -11.15
CA ASP A 317 -16.80 -2.09 -11.35
C ASP A 317 -17.08 -2.37 -12.83
N PHE A 318 -17.61 -1.39 -13.55
CA PHE A 318 -17.84 -1.48 -15.00
C PHE A 318 -16.54 -1.54 -15.81
N VAL A 319 -15.54 -0.73 -15.42
CA VAL A 319 -14.21 -0.77 -16.04
C VAL A 319 -13.51 -2.11 -15.75
N GLN A 320 -13.70 -2.67 -14.55
CA GLN A 320 -13.17 -3.97 -14.17
C GLN A 320 -13.82 -5.12 -14.96
N ASP A 321 -15.13 -5.07 -15.18
CA ASP A 321 -15.84 -6.05 -16.01
C ASP A 321 -15.34 -6.05 -17.46
N ILE A 322 -15.13 -4.85 -18.05
CA ILE A 322 -14.58 -4.73 -19.41
C ILE A 322 -13.15 -5.25 -19.46
N LEU A 323 -12.31 -4.91 -18.49
CA LEU A 323 -10.93 -5.38 -18.45
C LEU A 323 -10.86 -6.91 -18.28
N THR A 324 -11.79 -7.49 -17.52
CA THR A 324 -11.94 -8.94 -17.37
C THR A 324 -12.39 -9.58 -18.69
N GLN A 325 -13.32 -8.96 -19.42
CA GLN A 325 -13.77 -9.41 -20.73
C GLN A 325 -12.66 -9.34 -21.80
N CYS A 326 -11.71 -8.41 -21.63
CA CYS A 326 -10.52 -8.26 -22.49
C CYS A 326 -9.31 -9.08 -22.04
N ASN A 327 -9.45 -10.03 -21.10
CA ASN A 327 -8.35 -10.84 -20.55
C ASN A 327 -7.19 -9.99 -19.98
N GLY A 328 -7.48 -8.81 -19.44
CA GLY A 328 -6.48 -7.89 -18.91
C GLY A 328 -5.75 -7.03 -19.96
N ASP A 329 -6.13 -7.13 -21.24
CA ASP A 329 -5.58 -6.29 -22.30
C ASP A 329 -6.10 -4.85 -22.20
N TYR A 330 -5.20 -3.93 -21.86
CA TYR A 330 -5.47 -2.51 -21.69
C TYR A 330 -5.93 -1.83 -22.98
N GLU A 331 -5.35 -2.17 -24.13
CA GLU A 331 -5.64 -1.49 -25.41
C GLU A 331 -7.03 -1.86 -25.93
N GLN A 332 -7.41 -3.13 -25.78
CA GLN A 332 -8.76 -3.60 -26.13
C GLN A 332 -9.83 -3.01 -25.20
N ALA A 333 -9.56 -2.97 -23.89
CA ALA A 333 -10.46 -2.37 -22.92
C ALA A 333 -10.61 -0.86 -23.17
N CYS A 334 -9.53 -0.14 -23.52
CA CYS A 334 -9.58 1.25 -23.95
C CYS A 334 -10.47 1.45 -25.18
N ALA A 335 -10.31 0.61 -26.21
CA ALA A 335 -11.09 0.73 -27.44
C ALA A 335 -12.59 0.53 -27.17
N LEU A 336 -12.96 -0.47 -26.37
CA LEU A 336 -14.35 -0.72 -25.98
C LEU A 336 -14.94 0.41 -25.14
N LEU A 337 -14.18 0.96 -24.19
CA LEU A 337 -14.61 2.11 -23.38
C LEU A 337 -14.77 3.39 -24.22
N CYS A 338 -13.88 3.62 -25.18
CA CYS A 338 -14.00 4.73 -26.13
C CYS A 338 -15.23 4.59 -27.04
N SER A 339 -15.59 3.38 -27.45
CA SER A 339 -16.75 3.13 -28.31
C SER A 339 -18.10 3.11 -27.58
N THR A 340 -18.10 2.90 -26.26
CA THR A 340 -19.33 2.88 -25.43
C THR A 340 -19.69 4.25 -24.86
N LEU A 341 -18.74 5.18 -24.83
CA LEU A 341 -18.90 6.56 -24.32
C LEU A 341 -18.96 7.61 -25.44
N ALA A 342 -18.80 7.21 -26.71
CA ALA A 342 -19.13 8.00 -27.89
C ALA A 342 -20.59 7.76 -28.28
#